data_AF-A0A0U4X679-F1
#
_entry.id   AF-A0A0U4X679-F1
#
_cell.length_a   1.000
_cell.length_b   1.000
_cell.length_c   1.000
_cell.angle_alpha   90.00
_cell.angle_beta   90.00
_cell.angle_gamma   90.00
#
_symmetry.space_group_name_H-M   'P 1'
#
loop_
_entity.id
_entity.type
_entity.pdbx_description
1 polymer ?
#
loop_
_entity_poly.entity_id
_entity_poly.type
_entity_poly.pdbx_seq_one_letter_code
_entity_poly.pdbx_strand_id
1 'polypeptide(L)'
;MPALHILGYLGLLPFLALSLLTFFPLPGFDALAMFQRYSAIILGFMAGVLWPVWSQRLSVWPLAVFAVSLPVLSFLAGFLPQGATLTVELLLFVALRLGERWFELDQQYHPAYLQLRKQLTAVVVGCHAALLLFLLL
;
A
#
# COMPACT_ATOMS: atom_id res chain seq x y z
N MET A 1 -16.64 15.62 -6.19
CA MET A 1 -15.98 14.47 -5.52
C MET A 1 -15.14 14.85 -4.29
N PRO A 2 -15.57 15.77 -3.40
CA PRO A 2 -14.74 16.17 -2.25
C PRO A 2 -14.56 15.02 -1.24
N ALA A 3 -15.62 14.25 -0.98
CA ALA A 3 -15.58 13.11 -0.06
C ALA A 3 -14.52 12.07 -0.44
N LEU A 4 -14.39 11.73 -1.72
CA LEU A 4 -13.40 10.77 -2.22
C LEU A 4 -11.95 11.20 -1.92
N HIS A 5 -11.64 12.49 -2.09
CA HIS A 5 -10.32 13.03 -1.78
C HIS A 5 -10.07 13.05 -0.27
N ILE A 6 -11.04 13.52 0.50
CA ILE A 6 -10.96 13.57 1.97
C ILE A 6 -10.68 12.16 2.51
N LEU A 7 -11.49 11.17 2.13
CA LEU A 7 -11.31 9.79 2.59
C LEU A 7 -9.98 9.19 2.14
N GLY A 8 -9.54 9.48 0.91
CA GLY A 8 -8.24 9.03 0.41
C GLY A 8 -7.07 9.58 1.23
N TYR A 9 -7.06 10.87 1.55
CA TYR A 9 -6.00 11.46 2.37
C TYR A 9 -6.08 11.08 3.84
N LEU A 10 -7.29 10.86 4.39
CA LEU A 10 -7.43 10.33 5.75
C LEU A 10 -6.77 8.95 5.89
N GLY A 11 -6.78 8.13 4.83
CA GLY A 11 -6.03 6.88 4.78
C GLY A 11 -4.50 7.01 4.86
N LEU A 12 -3.94 8.21 4.64
CA LEU A 12 -2.50 8.45 4.81
C LEU A 12 -2.11 8.83 6.23
N LEU A 13 -3.06 9.24 7.07
CA LEU A 13 -2.75 9.73 8.41
C LEU A 13 -1.94 8.71 9.22
N PRO A 14 -2.27 7.40 9.23
CA PRO A 14 -1.48 6.45 10.00
C PRO A 14 -0.09 6.22 9.42
N PHE A 15 0.09 6.27 8.09
CA PHE A 15 1.44 6.20 7.50
C PHE A 15 2.31 7.35 7.97
N LEU A 16 1.82 8.59 7.87
CA LEU A 16 2.58 9.78 8.26
C LEU A 16 2.84 9.82 9.77
N ALA A 17 1.81 9.56 10.58
CA ALA A 17 1.92 9.61 12.03
C ALA A 17 2.85 8.53 12.57
N LEU A 18 2.72 7.29 12.08
CA LEU A 18 3.57 6.19 12.55
C LEU A 18 5.00 6.33 12.05
N SER A 19 5.23 6.84 10.84
CA SER A 19 6.59 7.18 10.39
C SER A 19 7.24 8.23 11.29
N LEU A 20 6.51 9.30 11.64
CA LEU A 20 7.02 10.32 12.56
C LEU A 20 7.33 9.73 13.94
N LEU A 21 6.44 8.88 14.47
CA LEU A 21 6.64 8.21 15.75
C LEU A 21 7.76 7.17 15.72
N THR A 22 8.12 6.63 14.56
CA THR A 22 9.34 5.80 14.44
C THR A 22 10.61 6.65 14.53
N PHE A 23 10.61 7.85 13.93
CA PHE A 23 11.74 8.79 14.06
C PHE A 23 11.86 9.40 15.46
N PHE A 24 10.72 9.62 16.12
CA PHE A 24 10.63 10.18 17.47
C PHE A 24 9.87 9.21 18.39
N PRO A 25 10.55 8.14 18.87
CA PRO A 25 9.90 7.05 19.57
C PRO A 25 9.26 7.48 20.89
N LEU A 26 8.06 6.96 21.12
CA LEU A 26 7.38 7.04 22.42
C LEU A 26 7.73 5.79 23.24
N PRO A 27 8.13 5.93 24.53
CA PRO A 27 8.43 4.78 25.37
C PRO A 27 7.27 3.77 25.44
N GLY A 28 7.58 2.49 25.21
CA GLY A 28 6.59 1.40 25.27
C GLY A 28 5.68 1.27 24.05
N PHE A 29 5.86 2.07 22.99
CA PHE A 29 5.07 1.97 21.77
C PHE A 29 5.95 1.62 20.55
N ASP A 30 5.70 0.45 19.96
CA ASP A 30 6.37 0.02 18.72
C ASP A 30 5.65 0.60 17.49
N ALA A 31 5.98 1.85 17.17
CA ALA A 31 5.42 2.56 16.02
C ALA A 31 5.73 1.88 14.69
N LEU A 32 6.91 1.25 14.57
CA LEU A 32 7.32 0.58 13.34
C LEU A 32 6.51 -0.69 13.10
N ALA A 33 6.30 -1.51 14.13
CA ALA A 33 5.41 -2.68 14.01
C ALA A 33 3.96 -2.27 13.70
N MET A 34 3.46 -1.17 14.28
CA MET A 34 2.13 -0.65 13.94
C MET A 34 2.07 -0.16 12.48
N PHE A 35 3.13 0.52 12.00
CA PHE A 35 3.23 0.97 10.61
C PHE A 35 3.12 -0.22 9.66
N GLN A 36 3.86 -1.30 9.91
CA GLN A 36 3.86 -2.52 9.08
C GLN A 36 2.48 -3.20 9.07
N ARG A 37 1.81 -3.28 10.22
CA ARG A 37 0.44 -3.83 10.30
C ARG A 37 -0.54 -3.01 9.48
N TYR A 38 -0.48 -1.69 9.60
CA TYR A 38 -1.35 -0.80 8.83
C TYR A 38 -1.05 -0.88 7.33
N SER A 39 0.23 -0.98 6.96
CA SER A 39 0.68 -1.20 5.58
C SER A 39 0.01 -2.42 4.96
N ALA A 40 0.07 -3.57 5.64
CA ALA A 40 -0.56 -4.80 5.19
C ALA A 40 -2.08 -4.68 5.02
N ILE A 41 -2.76 -4.00 5.95
CA ILE A 41 -4.21 -3.73 5.86
C ILE A 41 -4.54 -2.91 4.61
N ILE A 42 -3.81 -1.82 4.37
CA ILE A 42 -4.07 -0.95 3.22
C ILE A 42 -3.71 -1.63 1.90
N LEU A 43 -2.63 -2.41 1.86
CA LEU A 43 -2.28 -3.19 0.68
C LEU A 43 -3.40 -4.20 0.36
N GLY A 44 -3.86 -4.95 1.36
CA GLY A 44 -4.97 -5.91 1.19
C GLY A 44 -6.27 -5.25 0.78
N PHE A 45 -6.62 -4.11 1.37
CA PHE A 45 -7.78 -3.31 0.94
C PHE A 45 -7.68 -2.91 -0.52
N MET A 46 -6.54 -2.34 -0.94
CA MET A 46 -6.36 -1.89 -2.32
C MET A 46 -6.31 -3.04 -3.32
N ALA A 47 -5.74 -4.19 -2.94
CA ALA A 47 -5.76 -5.39 -3.77
C ALA A 47 -7.19 -5.95 -3.90
N GLY A 48 -8.00 -5.88 -2.84
CA GLY A 48 -9.42 -6.25 -2.86
C GLY A 48 -10.26 -5.40 -3.82
N VAL A 49 -9.91 -4.11 -4.00
CA VAL A 49 -10.59 -3.22 -4.97
C VAL A 49 -10.43 -3.70 -6.43
N LEU A 50 -9.49 -4.61 -6.72
CA LEU A 50 -9.31 -5.17 -8.06
C LEU A 50 -10.35 -6.25 -8.40
N TRP A 51 -11.02 -6.83 -7.40
CA TRP A 51 -11.97 -7.95 -7.59
C TRP A 51 -13.19 -7.60 -8.43
N PRO A 52 -13.88 -6.44 -8.24
CA PRO A 52 -15.01 -6.06 -9.07
C PRO A 52 -14.64 -5.89 -10.56
N VAL A 53 -13.41 -5.45 -10.85
CA VAL A 53 -12.94 -5.34 -12.24
C VAL A 53 -12.71 -6.73 -12.83
N TRP A 54 -12.10 -7.63 -12.07
CA TRP A 54 -11.94 -9.02 -12.47
C TRP A 54 -13.29 -9.70 -12.72
N SER A 55 -14.27 -9.54 -11.84
CA SER A 55 -15.58 -10.20 -11.98
C SER A 55 -16.36 -9.79 -13.24
N GLN A 56 -16.04 -8.63 -13.82
CA GLN A 56 -16.67 -8.11 -15.03
C GLN A 56 -15.96 -8.54 -16.33
N ARG A 57 -14.70 -8.99 -16.25
CA ARG A 57 -13.93 -9.45 -17.41
C ARG A 57 -13.94 -10.99 -17.44
N LEU A 58 -14.58 -11.60 -18.45
CA LEU A 58 -14.57 -13.05 -18.66
C LEU A 58 -13.12 -13.58 -18.60
N SER A 59 -12.82 -14.34 -17.53
CA SER A 59 -11.61 -15.16 -17.39
C SER A 59 -10.26 -14.41 -17.54
N VAL A 60 -9.98 -13.39 -16.73
CA VAL A 60 -8.60 -12.92 -16.48
C VAL A 60 -8.03 -13.50 -15.18
N TRP A 61 -7.77 -14.81 -15.19
CA TRP A 61 -7.03 -15.51 -14.14
C TRP A 61 -5.74 -14.78 -13.68
N PRO A 62 -4.95 -14.13 -14.57
CA PRO A 62 -3.76 -13.41 -14.14
C PRO A 62 -4.03 -12.23 -13.20
N LEU A 63 -5.12 -11.47 -13.40
CA LEU A 63 -5.47 -10.35 -12.53
C LEU A 63 -5.91 -10.85 -11.14
N ALA A 64 -6.65 -11.97 -11.09
CA ALA A 64 -7.04 -12.58 -9.83
C ALA A 64 -5.83 -13.08 -9.03
N VAL A 65 -4.92 -13.81 -9.69
CA VAL A 65 -3.67 -14.28 -9.06
C VAL A 65 -2.83 -13.10 -8.57
N PHE A 66 -2.71 -12.04 -9.37
CA PHE A 66 -2.01 -10.83 -8.97
C PHE A 66 -2.66 -10.14 -7.76
N ALA A 67 -3.98 -9.96 -7.78
CA ALA A 67 -4.70 -9.31 -6.67
C ALA A 67 -4.61 -10.12 -5.37
N VAL A 68 -4.65 -11.45 -5.43
CA VAL A 68 -4.56 -12.31 -4.24
C VAL A 68 -3.12 -12.45 -3.74
N SER A 69 -2.12 -12.46 -4.63
CA SER A 69 -0.73 -12.63 -4.21
C SER A 69 -0.22 -11.47 -3.37
N LEU A 70 -0.64 -10.23 -3.64
CA LEU A 70 -0.21 -9.05 -2.88
C LEU A 70 -0.46 -9.16 -1.37
N PRO A 71 -1.70 -9.35 -0.86
CA PRO A 71 -1.94 -9.50 0.57
C PRO A 71 -1.34 -10.78 1.14
N VAL A 72 -1.26 -11.87 0.38
CA VAL A 72 -0.63 -13.12 0.86
C VAL A 72 0.86 -12.93 1.07
N LEU A 73 1.57 -12.31 0.12
CA LEU A 73 2.99 -12.00 0.25
C LEU A 73 3.26 -11.00 1.38
N SER A 74 2.39 -10.00 1.56
CA SER A 74 2.45 -9.06 2.69
C SER A 74 2.29 -9.77 4.04
N PHE A 75 1.30 -10.66 4.17
CA PHE A 75 1.12 -11.47 5.37
C PHE A 75 2.37 -12.32 5.67
N LEU A 76 2.94 -12.98 4.65
CA LEU A 76 4.16 -13.77 4.81
C LEU A 76 5.37 -12.91 5.17
N ALA A 77 5.45 -11.68 4.66
CA ALA A 77 6.50 -10.73 5.01
C ALA A 77 6.48 -10.33 6.50
N GLY A 78 5.33 -10.45 7.16
CA GLY A 78 5.18 -10.20 8.60
C GLY A 78 6.00 -11.15 9.50
N PHE A 79 6.49 -12.27 8.96
CA PHE A 79 7.40 -13.18 9.68
C PHE A 79 8.88 -12.84 9.51
N LEU A 80 9.21 -11.85 8.67
CA LEU A 80 10.58 -11.40 8.44
C LEU A 80 11.02 -10.38 9.50
N PRO A 81 12.34 -10.12 9.63
CA PRO A 81 12.83 -8.97 10.40
C PRO A 81 12.28 -7.66 9.85
N GLN A 82 12.10 -6.66 10.72
CA GLN A 82 11.38 -5.43 10.39
C GLN A 82 11.88 -4.71 9.12
N GLY A 83 13.20 -4.61 8.91
CA GLY A 83 13.76 -4.00 7.70
C GLY A 83 13.45 -4.78 6.42
N ALA A 84 13.41 -6.11 6.49
CA ALA A 84 13.03 -6.96 5.36
C ALA A 84 11.52 -6.86 5.08
N THR A 85 10.68 -6.86 6.11
CA THR A 85 9.23 -6.62 5.98
C THR A 85 8.96 -5.29 5.28
N LEU A 86 9.59 -4.20 5.71
CA LEU A 86 9.45 -2.88 5.06
C LEU A 86 9.86 -2.91 3.59
N THR A 87 10.95 -3.59 3.26
CA THR A 87 11.42 -3.72 1.88
C THR A 87 10.38 -4.45 1.02
N VAL A 88 9.83 -5.56 1.52
CA VAL A 88 8.80 -6.31 0.80
C VAL A 88 7.52 -5.47 0.63
N GLU A 89 7.03 -4.84 1.69
CA GLU A 89 5.85 -3.95 1.63
C GLU A 89 6.02 -2.82 0.60
N LEU A 90 7.18 -2.15 0.59
CA LEU A 90 7.51 -1.13 -0.39
C LEU A 90 7.39 -1.68 -1.82
N LEU A 91 8.01 -2.83 -2.09
CA LEU A 91 7.99 -3.47 -3.39
C LEU A 91 6.58 -3.89 -3.79
N LEU A 92 5.76 -4.36 -2.85
CA LEU A 92 4.37 -4.73 -3.11
C LEU A 92 3.49 -3.52 -3.46
N PHE A 93 3.67 -2.37 -2.81
CA PHE A 93 2.95 -1.14 -3.20
C PHE A 93 3.36 -0.63 -4.59
N VAL A 94 4.64 -0.73 -4.93
CA VAL A 94 5.13 -0.42 -6.29
C VAL A 94 4.55 -1.41 -7.30
N ALA A 95 4.62 -2.71 -6.99
CA ALA A 95 4.08 -3.77 -7.83
C ALA A 95 2.58 -3.58 -8.08
N LEU A 96 1.79 -3.29 -7.04
CA LEU A 96 0.37 -2.99 -7.14
C LEU A 96 0.10 -1.88 -8.16
N ARG A 97 0.84 -0.77 -8.08
CA ARG A 97 0.64 0.36 -9.00
C ARG A 97 1.08 0.06 -10.43
N LEU A 98 2.15 -0.72 -10.62
CA LEU A 98 2.58 -1.17 -11.93
C LEU A 98 1.60 -2.18 -12.53
N GLY A 99 1.07 -3.09 -11.72
CA GLY A 99 0.05 -4.06 -12.11
C GLY A 99 -1.25 -3.38 -12.53
N GLU A 100 -1.73 -2.37 -11.80
CA GLU A 100 -2.89 -1.57 -12.20
C GLU A 100 -2.72 -0.97 -13.61
N ARG A 101 -1.51 -0.50 -13.94
CA ARG A 101 -1.21 -0.02 -15.29
C ARG A 101 -1.14 -1.14 -16.32
N TRP A 102 -0.47 -2.25 -15.99
CA TRP A 102 -0.29 -3.40 -16.87
C TRP A 102 -1.64 -4.03 -17.27
N PHE A 103 -2.57 -4.13 -16.33
CA PHE A 103 -3.92 -4.64 -16.57
C PHE A 103 -4.90 -3.58 -17.12
N GLU A 104 -4.39 -2.40 -17.48
CA GLU A 104 -5.15 -1.28 -18.07
C GLU A 104 -6.29 -0.77 -17.18
N LEU A 105 -6.13 -0.85 -15.86
CA LEU A 105 -7.14 -0.41 -14.89
C LEU A 105 -7.24 1.11 -14.83
N ASP A 106 -6.13 1.81 -15.11
CA ASP A 106 -6.09 3.28 -15.18
C ASP A 106 -7.13 3.84 -16.17
N GLN A 107 -7.46 3.11 -17.24
CA GLN A 107 -8.43 3.55 -18.25
C GLN A 107 -9.88 3.48 -17.75
N GLN A 108 -10.12 2.69 -16.71
CA GLN A 108 -11.45 2.54 -16.10
C GLN A 108 -11.68 3.53 -14.96
N TYR A 109 -10.61 4.18 -14.47
CA TYR A 109 -10.69 5.12 -13.39
C TYR A 109 -11.10 6.51 -13.85
N HIS A 110 -11.93 7.16 -13.04
CA HIS A 110 -12.18 8.59 -13.22
C HIS A 110 -10.85 9.37 -13.07
N PRO A 111 -10.55 10.38 -13.92
CA PRO A 111 -9.26 11.08 -13.92
C PRO A 111 -8.84 11.64 -12.56
N ALA A 112 -9.80 12.20 -11.81
CA ALA A 112 -9.55 12.71 -10.46
C ALA A 112 -9.12 11.61 -9.48
N TYR A 113 -9.73 10.42 -9.55
CA TYR A 113 -9.33 9.28 -8.72
C TYR A 113 -7.94 8.75 -9.13
N LEU A 114 -7.64 8.72 -10.43
CA LEU A 114 -6.32 8.33 -10.92
C LEU A 114 -5.21 9.26 -10.40
N GLN A 115 -5.45 10.57 -10.37
CA GLN A 115 -4.51 11.53 -9.80
C GLN A 115 -4.33 11.30 -8.30
N LEU A 116 -5.43 11.15 -7.56
CA LEU A 116 -5.40 10.83 -6.13
C LEU A 116 -4.61 9.54 -5.88
N ARG A 117 -4.90 8.46 -6.61
CA ARG A 117 -4.22 7.15 -6.50
C ARG A 117 -2.71 7.29 -6.61
N LYS A 118 -2.21 8.05 -7.59
CA LYS A 118 -0.77 8.31 -7.78
C LYS A 118 -0.17 9.04 -6.57
N GLN A 119 -0.85 10.06 -6.06
CA GLN A 119 -0.37 10.82 -4.89
C GLN A 119 -0.34 9.95 -3.64
N LEU A 120 -1.40 9.21 -3.36
CA LEU A 120 -1.48 8.33 -2.19
C LEU A 120 -0.36 7.26 -2.25
N THR A 121 -0.19 6.58 -3.38
CA THR A 121 0.89 5.59 -3.53
C THR A 121 2.26 6.22 -3.37
N ALA A 122 2.50 7.41 -3.93
CA ALA A 122 3.79 8.10 -3.78
C ALA A 122 4.11 8.41 -2.32
N VAL A 123 3.12 8.89 -1.54
CA VAL A 123 3.31 9.15 -0.10
C VAL A 123 3.60 7.86 0.66
N VAL A 124 2.84 6.78 0.42
CA VAL A 124 3.05 5.49 1.09
C VAL A 124 4.44 4.91 0.79
N VAL A 125 4.86 4.92 -0.47
CA VAL A 125 6.20 4.47 -0.88
C VAL A 125 7.28 5.36 -0.26
N GLY A 126 7.07 6.68 -0.24
CA GLY A 126 7.97 7.63 0.42
C GLY A 126 8.15 7.36 1.91
N CYS A 127 7.06 7.02 2.62
CA CYS A 127 7.12 6.65 4.03
C CYS A 127 7.94 5.36 4.26
N HIS A 128 7.72 4.33 3.45
CA HIS A 128 8.53 3.10 3.52
C HIS A 128 10.01 3.36 3.25
N ALA A 129 10.32 4.13 2.20
CA ALA A 129 11.68 4.47 1.84
C ALA A 129 12.39 5.27 2.95
N ALA A 130 11.70 6.26 3.53
CA ALA A 130 12.24 7.04 4.64
C ALA A 130 12.53 6.19 5.88
N LEU A 131 11.63 5.26 6.22
CA LEU A 131 11.84 4.33 7.33
C LEU A 131 12.99 3.34 7.07
N LEU A 132 13.09 2.81 5.85
CA LEU A 132 14.20 1.94 5.46
C LEU A 132 15.54 2.68 5.57
N LEU A 133 15.62 3.92 5.05
CA LEU A 133 16.82 4.74 5.17
C LEU A 133 17.16 5.00 6.63
N PHE A 134 16.18 5.31 7.48
CA PHE A 134 16.39 5.50 8.91
C PHE A 134 16.93 4.25 9.62
N LEU A 135 16.48 3.05 9.23
CA LEU A 135 17.00 1.78 9.79
C LEU A 135 18.42 1.44 9.32
N LEU A 136 18.93 2.08 8.26
CA LEU A 136 20.26 1.84 7.70
C LEU A 136 21.32 2.83 8.19
N LEU A 137 20.92 3.92 8.85
CA LEU A 137 21.78 4.96 9.41
C LEU A 137 22.09 4.70 10.90
#